data_AF-A0A9E2B144-F1
#
_entry.id   AF-A0A9E2B144-F1
#
_cell.length_a   1.000
_cell.length_b   1.000
_cell.length_c   1.000
_cell.angle_alpha   90.00
_cell.angle_beta   90.00
_cell.angle_gamma   90.00
#
_symmetry.space_group_name_H-M   'P 1'
#
loop_
_entity.id
_entity.type
_entity.pdbx_description
1 polymer ?
#
loop_
_entity_poly.entity_id
_entity_poly.type
_entity_poly.pdbx_seq_one_letter_code
_entity_poly.pdbx_strand_id
1 'polypeptide(L)'
;MQKKHLVLYFICGCLSQLLIGQGSEFSVLRPSDSLHKKRQKTVILSQISMTAASLIALDQLWYKDYQRSGFRFTDDSNDWLQMDKAGHVFSSYQLGRLSG
;
A
#
# COMPACT_ATOMS: atom_id res chain seq x y z
N MET A 1 -25.14 23.84 -14.88
CA MET A 1 -24.04 24.17 -15.82
C MET A 1 -22.66 24.28 -15.15
N GLN A 2 -22.54 24.87 -13.96
CA GLN A 2 -21.26 25.10 -13.26
C GLN A 2 -20.36 23.85 -13.03
N LYS A 3 -20.93 22.69 -12.72
CA LYS A 3 -20.16 21.45 -12.43
C LYS A 3 -19.42 20.87 -13.64
N LYS A 4 -19.93 21.07 -14.87
CA LYS A 4 -19.31 20.55 -16.10
C LYS A 4 -18.01 21.29 -16.43
N HIS A 5 -17.99 22.60 -16.18
CA HIS A 5 -16.80 23.43 -16.36
C HIS A 5 -15.74 23.13 -15.30
N LEU A 6 -16.14 22.83 -14.06
CA LEU A 6 -15.20 22.42 -13.00
C LEU A 6 -14.45 21.12 -13.36
N VAL A 7 -15.18 20.12 -13.88
CA VAL A 7 -14.58 18.86 -14.35
C VAL A 7 -13.65 19.11 -15.54
N LEU A 8 -14.04 19.99 -16.47
CA LEU A 8 -13.20 20.37 -17.60
C LEU A 8 -11.90 21.06 -17.16
N TYR A 9 -11.96 21.97 -16.18
CA TYR A 9 -10.78 22.62 -15.61
C TYR A 9 -9.86 21.63 -14.89
N PHE A 10 -10.43 20.65 -14.17
CA PHE A 10 -9.67 19.60 -13.52
C PHE A 10 -8.95 18.69 -14.54
N ILE A 11 -9.67 18.27 -15.59
CA ILE A 11 -9.08 17.46 -16.68
C ILE A 11 -8.00 18.24 -17.42
N CYS A 12 -8.23 19.52 -17.74
CA CYS A 12 -7.25 20.38 -18.41
C CYS A 12 -6.01 20.63 -17.53
N GLY A 13 -6.19 20.75 -16.22
CA GLY A 13 -5.10 20.85 -15.23
C GLY A 13 -4.29 19.55 -15.07
N CYS A 14 -4.91 18.38 -15.18
CA CYS A 14 -4.18 17.10 -15.24
C CYS A 14 -3.44 16.92 -16.58
N LEU A 15 -4.05 17.37 -17.68
CA LEU A 15 -3.46 17.27 -19.02
C LEU A 15 -2.23 18.19 -19.18
N SER A 16 -2.19 19.34 -18.49
CA SER A 16 -1.02 20.22 -18.50
C SER A 16 0.19 19.63 -17.76
N GLN A 17 -0.02 18.69 -16.82
CA GLN A 17 1.07 17.95 -16.16
C GLN A 17 1.74 16.92 -17.07
N LEU A 18 1.10 16.48 -18.16
CA LEU A 18 1.67 15.58 -19.16
C LEU A 18 2.59 16.30 -20.17
N LEU A 19 2.51 17.63 -20.28
CA LEU A 19 3.31 18.45 -21.20
C LEU A 19 4.67 18.86 -20.62
N ILE A 20 4.91 18.62 -19.33
CA ILE A 20 6.23 18.77 -18.71
C ILE A 20 7.02 17.49 -18.97
N GLY A 21 7.68 17.43 -20.12
CA GLY A 21 8.51 16.30 -20.54
C GLY A 21 9.70 16.05 -19.61
N GLN A 22 10.16 14.79 -19.58
CA GLN A 22 11.32 14.31 -18.81
C GLN A 22 12.63 14.81 -19.44
N GLY A 23 12.98 16.06 -19.19
CA GLY A 23 14.29 16.62 -19.52
C GLY A 23 15.21 16.59 -18.30
N SER A 24 16.38 15.95 -18.44
CA SER A 24 17.41 15.62 -17.44
C SER A 24 17.22 14.29 -16.71
N GLU A 25 18.29 13.49 -16.65
CA GLU A 25 18.36 12.33 -15.77
C GLU A 25 18.00 12.78 -14.35
N PHE A 26 16.99 12.14 -13.78
CA PHE A 26 16.52 12.47 -12.45
C PHE A 26 17.58 12.01 -11.43
N SER A 27 18.52 12.91 -11.11
CA SER A 27 19.64 12.70 -10.17
C SER A 27 19.19 12.09 -8.83
N VAL A 28 17.93 12.33 -8.44
CA VAL A 28 17.31 11.80 -7.22
C VAL A 28 17.07 10.27 -7.27
N LEU A 29 16.88 9.67 -8.45
CA LEU A 29 16.73 8.21 -8.64
C LEU A 29 18.08 7.48 -8.77
N ARG A 30 19.20 8.22 -8.88
CA ARG A 30 20.53 7.60 -8.91
C ARG A 30 20.77 6.84 -7.60
N PRO A 31 21.12 5.54 -7.65
CA PRO A 31 21.53 4.79 -6.47
C PRO A 31 22.68 5.50 -5.77
N SER A 32 22.66 5.50 -4.45
CA SER A 32 23.75 6.06 -3.67
C SER A 32 24.83 5.01 -3.45
N ASP A 33 26.08 5.38 -3.66
CA ASP A 33 27.23 4.49 -3.43
C ASP A 33 27.41 4.13 -1.95
N SER A 34 26.87 4.97 -1.04
CA SER A 34 26.86 4.73 0.41
C SER A 34 25.49 4.99 1.05
N LEU A 35 25.25 4.40 2.24
CA LEU A 35 23.98 4.54 2.95
C LEU A 35 23.78 5.96 3.51
N HIS A 36 22.80 6.68 2.96
CA HIS A 36 22.39 7.99 3.48
C HIS A 36 21.27 7.85 4.52
N LYS A 37 21.64 7.77 5.81
CA LYS A 37 20.69 7.59 6.93
C LYS A 37 19.54 8.60 6.94
N LYS A 38 19.79 9.87 6.57
CA LYS A 38 18.74 10.90 6.49
C LYS A 38 17.72 10.58 5.39
N ARG A 39 18.17 10.28 4.17
CA ARG A 39 17.32 9.89 3.04
C ARG A 39 16.51 8.64 3.36
N GLN A 40 17.15 7.64 3.96
CA GLN A 40 16.49 6.40 4.39
C GLN A 40 15.36 6.69 5.39
N LYS A 41 15.63 7.47 6.45
CA LYS A 41 14.60 7.84 7.43
C LYS A 41 13.45 8.62 6.80
N THR A 42 13.73 9.53 5.87
CA THR A 42 12.69 10.27 5.14
C THR A 42 11.80 9.33 4.33
N VAL A 43 12.38 8.38 3.59
CA VAL A 43 11.61 7.40 2.80
C VAL A 43 10.76 6.53 3.72
N ILE A 44 11.35 5.97 4.78
CA ILE A 44 10.61 5.14 5.76
C ILE A 44 9.46 5.93 6.38
N LEU A 45 9.71 7.17 6.82
CA LEU A 45 8.68 8.02 7.42
C LEU A 45 7.57 8.34 6.42
N SER A 46 7.91 8.68 5.18
CA SER A 46 6.92 8.94 4.12
C SER A 46 6.09 7.70 3.82
N GLN A 47 6.70 6.52 3.76
CA GLN A 47 6.02 5.26 3.48
C GLN A 47 5.03 4.93 4.59
N ILE A 48 5.46 4.99 5.86
CA ILE A 48 4.58 4.75 7.02
C ILE A 48 3.43 5.76 7.01
N SER A 49 3.72 7.04 6.78
CA SER A 49 2.71 8.10 6.81
C SER A 49 1.67 7.92 5.69
N MET A 50 2.12 7.63 4.47
CA MET A 50 1.24 7.38 3.33
C MET A 50 0.40 6.13 3.55
N THR A 51 1.00 5.01 3.98
CA THR A 51 0.26 3.78 4.26
C THR A 51 -0.78 3.97 5.36
N ALA A 52 -0.42 4.62 6.47
CA ALA A 52 -1.36 4.90 7.55
C ALA A 52 -2.51 5.80 7.09
N ALA A 53 -2.20 6.89 6.37
CA ALA A 53 -3.22 7.79 5.82
C ALA A 53 -4.15 7.06 4.84
N SER A 54 -3.61 6.21 3.96
CA SER A 54 -4.40 5.40 3.04
C SER A 54 -5.31 4.43 3.79
N LEU A 55 -4.82 3.72 4.81
CA LEU A 55 -5.65 2.80 5.61
C LEU A 55 -6.77 3.53 6.35
N ILE A 56 -6.49 4.71 6.93
CA ILE A 56 -7.52 5.54 7.58
C ILE A 56 -8.55 6.01 6.55
N ALA A 57 -8.11 6.52 5.41
CA ALA A 57 -9.02 6.96 4.36
C ALA A 57 -9.92 5.81 3.86
N LEU A 58 -9.34 4.62 3.73
CA LEU A 58 -10.03 3.42 3.28
C LEU A 58 -11.06 2.94 4.32
N ASP A 59 -10.66 2.89 5.59
CA ASP A 59 -11.53 2.56 6.72
C ASP A 59 -12.74 3.51 6.79
N GLN A 60 -12.50 4.81 6.63
CA GLN A 60 -13.58 5.81 6.59
C GLN A 60 -14.44 5.67 5.33
N LEU A 61 -13.85 5.42 4.16
CA LEU A 61 -14.61 5.35 2.92
C LEU A 61 -15.51 4.11 2.87
N TRP A 62 -15.04 2.96 3.36
CA TRP A 62 -15.81 1.71 3.31
C TRP A 62 -16.68 1.45 4.53
N TYR A 63 -16.25 1.83 5.73
CA TYR A 63 -16.88 1.36 6.96
C TYR A 63 -17.55 2.47 7.79
N LYS A 64 -17.66 3.71 7.29
CA LYS A 64 -18.26 4.83 8.03
C LYS A 64 -19.67 4.56 8.55
N ASP A 65 -20.49 3.84 7.78
CA ASP A 65 -21.90 3.60 8.11
C ASP A 65 -22.16 2.26 8.83
N TYR A 66 -21.10 1.53 9.20
CA TYR A 66 -21.19 0.22 9.85
C TYR A 66 -20.85 0.31 11.35
N GLN A 67 -21.65 -0.37 12.17
CA GLN A 67 -21.36 -0.52 13.61
C GLN A 67 -20.11 -1.38 13.79
N ARG A 68 -19.11 -0.86 14.51
CA ARG A 68 -17.88 -1.60 14.82
C ARG A 68 -18.08 -2.45 16.07
N SER A 69 -17.65 -3.70 16.02
CA SER A 69 -17.54 -4.54 17.21
C SER A 69 -16.32 -4.15 18.03
N GLY A 70 -16.38 -4.37 19.35
CA GLY A 70 -15.21 -4.28 20.21
C GLY A 70 -14.20 -5.39 19.89
N PHE A 71 -12.97 -5.23 20.37
CA PHE A 71 -11.93 -6.23 20.22
C PHE A 71 -12.34 -7.58 20.83
N ARG A 72 -12.18 -8.67 20.08
CA ARG A 72 -12.51 -10.04 20.49
C ARG A 72 -11.47 -11.00 19.94
N PHE A 73 -11.10 -11.99 20.75
CA PHE A 73 -10.35 -13.15 20.29
C PHE A 73 -11.33 -14.22 19.80
N THR A 74 -10.97 -14.87 18.69
CA THR A 74 -11.71 -16.00 18.12
C THR A 74 -10.76 -17.20 18.06
N ASP A 75 -11.25 -18.38 18.44
CA ASP A 75 -10.55 -19.65 18.26
C ASP A 75 -11.14 -20.37 17.03
N ASP A 76 -10.36 -20.43 15.95
CA ASP A 76 -10.70 -21.08 14.69
C ASP A 76 -10.09 -22.48 14.56
N SER A 77 -9.59 -23.07 15.66
CA SER A 77 -8.84 -24.34 15.63
C SER A 77 -9.64 -25.54 15.10
N ASN A 78 -10.97 -25.48 15.20
CA ASN A 78 -11.91 -26.48 14.69
C ASN A 78 -12.54 -26.09 13.34
N ASP A 79 -12.19 -24.94 12.80
CA ASP A 79 -12.69 -24.51 11.50
C ASP A 79 -11.95 -25.23 10.37
N TRP A 80 -12.70 -25.47 9.31
CA TRP A 80 -12.20 -26.00 8.04
C TRP A 80 -11.29 -27.24 8.17
N LEU A 81 -11.56 -28.12 9.13
CA LEU A 81 -10.81 -29.38 9.34
C LEU A 81 -9.29 -29.18 9.41
N GLN A 82 -8.82 -28.03 9.92
CA GLN A 82 -7.40 -27.70 10.01
C GLN A 82 -6.67 -27.64 8.65
N MET A 83 -7.40 -27.37 7.56
CA MET A 83 -6.83 -27.27 6.20
C MET A 83 -5.70 -26.23 6.10
N ASP A 84 -5.81 -25.14 6.86
CA ASP A 84 -4.75 -24.13 6.98
C ASP A 84 -3.43 -24.73 7.52
N LYS A 85 -3.51 -25.47 8.64
CA LYS A 85 -2.35 -26.15 9.26
C LYS A 85 -1.72 -27.15 8.30
N ALA A 86 -2.53 -27.92 7.58
CA ALA A 86 -2.04 -28.86 6.56
C ALA A 86 -1.34 -28.12 5.40
N GLY A 87 -1.89 -26.99 4.94
CA GLY A 87 -1.31 -26.14 3.91
C GLY A 87 0.04 -25.54 4.32
N HIS A 88 0.16 -25.09 5.57
CA HIS A 88 1.42 -24.62 6.14
C HIS A 88 2.49 -25.72 6.15
N VAL A 89 2.15 -26.90 6.68
CA VAL A 89 3.10 -28.04 6.72
C VAL A 89 3.55 -28.41 5.31
N PHE A 90 2.60 -28.54 4.37
CA PHE A 90 2.92 -28.88 2.99
C PHE A 90 3.83 -27.84 2.34
N SER A 91 3.46 -26.56 2.39
CA SER A 91 4.20 -25.50 1.72
C SER A 91 5.60 -25.30 2.32
N SER A 92 5.71 -25.35 3.65
CA SER A 92 7.01 -25.29 4.35
C SER A 92 7.91 -26.47 3.98
N TYR A 93 7.37 -27.68 3.89
CA TYR A 93 8.12 -28.84 3.42
C TYR A 93 8.62 -28.66 1.97
N GLN A 94 7.75 -28.19 1.08
CA GLN A 94 8.12 -27.97 -0.32
C GLN A 94 9.22 -26.91 -0.47
N LEU A 95 9.07 -25.78 0.23
CA LEU A 95 10.07 -24.71 0.24
C LEU A 95 11.39 -25.18 0.84
N GLY A 96 11.36 -25.92 1.95
CA GLY A 96 12.56 -26.50 2.57
C GLY A 96 13.26 -27.49 1.66
N ARG A 97 12.51 -28.35 0.97
CA ARG A 97 13.05 -29.31 -0.01
C ARG A 97 13.69 -28.63 -1.22
N LEU A 98 13.14 -27.51 -1.67
CA LEU A 98 13.69 -26.75 -2.81
C LEU A 98 14.94 -25.93 -2.45
N SER A 99 15.17 -25.66 -1.17
CA SER A 99 16.27 -24.81 -0.69
C SER A 99 17.49 -25.57 -0.17
N GLY A 100 17.42 -26.91 -0.11
CA GLY A 100 18.57 -27.80 0.10
C GLY A 100 19.08 -28.36 -1.21
#